data_AF-A0A8T7CYI0-F1
#
_entry.id   AF-A0A8T7CYI0-F1
#
_cell.length_a   1.000
_cell.length_b   1.000
_cell.length_c   1.000
_cell.angle_alpha   90.00
_cell.angle_beta   90.00
_cell.angle_gamma   90.00
#
_symmetry.space_group_name_H-M   'P 1'
#
loop_
_entity.id
_entity.type
_entity.pdbx_description
1 polymer ?
#
loop_
_entity_poly.entity_id
_entity_poly.type
_entity_poly.pdbx_seq_one_letter_code
_entity_poly.pdbx_strand_id
1 'polypeptide(L)' 'MDRMIGKKFSISGMFIEIIGDDDETWQCQNITTRETVFINKTTLEKAIKLGKAEEISKQE' A
#
# COMPACT_ATOMS: atom_id res chain seq x y z
N MET A 1 -2.54 -8.44 -12.91
CA MET A 1 -3.23 -8.05 -11.66
C MET A 1 -2.66 -6.69 -11.22
N ASP A 2 -2.63 -5.70 -12.13
CA ASP A 2 -1.71 -4.55 -12.01
C ASP A 2 -2.40 -3.26 -11.57
N ARG A 3 -3.65 -3.34 -11.11
CA ARG A 3 -4.49 -2.15 -10.83
C ARG A 3 -4.06 -1.40 -9.55
N MET A 4 -3.16 -1.97 -8.76
CA MET A 4 -2.71 -1.46 -7.47
C MET A 4 -1.33 -0.77 -7.54
N ILE A 5 -0.51 -1.07 -8.56
CA ILE A 5 0.83 -0.48 -8.69
C ILE A 5 0.69 1.04 -8.95
N GLY A 6 1.49 1.84 -8.24
CA GLY A 6 1.44 3.30 -8.24
C GLY A 6 0.38 3.89 -7.30
N LYS A 7 -0.51 3.06 -6.72
CA LYS A 7 -1.45 3.54 -5.70
C LYS A 7 -0.73 3.77 -4.38
N LYS A 8 -1.23 4.77 -3.65
CA LYS A 8 -0.70 5.16 -2.34
C LYS A 8 -1.74 4.90 -1.28
N PHE A 9 -1.29 4.43 -0.12
CA PHE A 9 -2.16 4.14 1.00
C PHE A 9 -1.61 4.76 2.29
N SER A 10 -2.52 5.27 3.11
CA SER A 10 -2.27 5.56 4.52
C SER A 10 -2.73 4.36 5.34
N ILE A 11 -1.85 3.78 6.16
CA ILE A 11 -2.14 2.64 7.04
C ILE A 11 -1.65 2.99 8.44
N SER A 12 -2.56 3.30 9.37
CA SER A 12 -2.21 3.64 10.77
C SER A 12 -1.09 4.70 10.89
N GLY A 13 -1.07 5.70 10.02
CA GLY A 13 -0.04 6.76 9.98
C GLY A 13 1.22 6.43 9.16
N MET A 14 1.32 5.22 8.62
CA MET A 14 2.34 4.84 7.64
C MET A 14 1.84 5.15 6.22
N PHE A 15 2.64 5.88 5.46
CA PHE A 15 2.35 6.20 4.06
C PHE A 15 3.16 5.29 3.15
N ILE A 16 2.48 4.52 2.31
CA ILE A 16 3.12 3.58 1.39
C ILE A 16 2.68 3.82 -0.05
N GLU A 17 3.55 3.47 -0.99
CA GLU A 17 3.25 3.36 -2.42
C GLU A 17 3.49 1.92 -2.86
N ILE A 18 2.54 1.32 -3.56
CA ILE A 18 2.74 -0.02 -4.13
C ILE A 18 3.62 0.13 -5.37
N ILE A 19 4.79 -0.48 -5.35
CA ILE A 19 5.79 -0.39 -6.42
C ILE A 19 5.96 -1.70 -7.20
N GLY A 20 5.42 -2.81 -6.70
CA GLY A 20 5.50 -4.11 -7.35
C GLY A 20 4.50 -5.13 -6.80
N ASP A 21 4.24 -6.14 -7.60
CA ASP A 21 3.45 -7.32 -7.27
C ASP A 21 4.41 -8.50 -7.06
N ASP A 22 4.40 -9.11 -5.87
CA ASP A 22 5.18 -10.31 -5.55
C ASP A 22 4.25 -11.41 -5.03
N ASP A 23 3.49 -11.98 -5.96
CA ASP A 23 2.55 -13.11 -5.80
C ASP A 23 1.54 -12.94 -4.65
N GLU A 24 1.89 -13.31 -3.42
CA GLU A 24 1.03 -13.15 -2.25
C GLU A 24 1.17 -11.79 -1.54
N THR A 25 2.18 -11.01 -1.92
CA THR A 25 2.49 -9.73 -1.29
C THR A 25 2.55 -8.58 -2.30
N TRP A 26 2.28 -7.38 -1.81
CA TRP A 26 2.63 -6.14 -2.47
C TRP A 26 4.02 -5.72 -2.01
N GLN A 27 4.90 -5.45 -2.96
CA GLN A 27 6.12 -4.71 -2.69
C GLN A 27 5.75 -3.23 -2.63
N CYS A 28 5.97 -2.63 -1.46
CA CYS A 28 5.63 -1.25 -1.20
C CYS A 28 6.87 -0.46 -0.82
N GLN A 29 6.91 0.83 -1.13
CA GLN A 29 7.87 1.77 -0.57
C GLN A 29 7.18 2.62 0.50
N ASN A 30 7.76 2.66 1.69
CA ASN A 30 7.39 3.65 2.69
C ASN A 30 7.83 5.03 2.20
N ILE A 31 6.89 5.96 2.05
CA ILE A 31 7.15 7.28 1.49
C ILE A 31 8.00 8.13 2.45
N THR A 32 7.82 7.94 3.76
CA THR A 32 8.52 8.69 4.81
C THR A 32 9.94 8.19 5.01
N THR A 33 10.14 6.87 5.16
CA THR A 33 11.46 6.28 5.46
C THR A 33 12.23 5.88 4.21
N ARG A 34 11.57 5.82 3.05
CA ARG A 34 12.08 5.29 1.76
C ARG A 34 12.44 3.81 1.76
N GLU A 35 12.14 3.10 2.84
CA GLU A 35 12.38 1.67 2.96
C GLU A 35 11.36 0.86 2.15
N THR A 36 11.79 -0.30 1.65
CA THR A 36 10.89 -1.27 1.04
C THR A 36 10.23 -2.12 2.12
N VAL A 37 8.91 -2.23 2.07
CA VAL A 37 8.10 -3.06 2.96
C VAL A 37 7.23 -3.99 2.13
N PHE A 38 7.08 -5.23 2.58
CA PHE A 38 6.25 -6.24 1.92
C PHE A 38 4.97 -6.43 2.72
N ILE A 39 3.82 -6.32 2.05
CA ILE A 39 2.51 -6.41 2.71
C ILE A 39 1.69 -7.49 2.01
N ASN A 40 1.22 -8.49 2.75
CA ASN A 40 0.34 -9.51 2.20
C ASN A 40 -0.93 -8.87 1.59
N LYS A 41 -1.29 -9.28 0.37
CA LYS A 41 -2.42 -8.70 -0.37
C LYS A 41 -3.72 -8.81 0.42
N THR A 42 -3.96 -9.96 1.02
CA THR A 42 -5.15 -10.22 1.85
C THR A 42 -5.20 -9.30 3.08
N THR A 43 -4.04 -9.00 3.67
CA THR A 43 -3.95 -8.08 4.81
C THR A 43 -4.30 -6.65 4.40
N LEU A 44 -3.76 -6.17 3.27
CA LEU A 44 -4.08 -4.85 2.75
C LEU A 44 -5.56 -4.72 2.41
N GLU A 45 -6.12 -5.70 1.71
CA GLU A 45 -7.55 -5.72 1.36
C GLU A 45 -8.46 -5.69 2.59
N LYS A 46 -8.13 -6.48 3.63
CA LYS A 46 -8.85 -6.45 4.90
C LYS A 46 -8.73 -5.09 5.58
N ALA A 47 -7.55 -4.50 5.60
CA ALA A 47 -7.34 -3.19 6.18
C ALA A 47 -8.18 -2.11 5.47
N ILE A 48 -8.27 -2.17 4.14
CA ILE A 48 -9.12 -1.26 3.34
C ILE A 48 -10.59 -1.45 3.70
N LYS A 49 -11.09 -2.71 3.70
CA LYS A 49 -12.49 -3.01 4.04
C LYS A 49 -12.88 -2.57 5.45
N LEU A 50 -11.92 -2.57 6.39
CA LEU A 50 -12.12 -2.18 7.78
C LEU A 50 -11.89 -0.68 8.03
N GLY A 51 -11.58 0.12 7.00
CA GLY A 51 -11.25 1.54 7.15
C GLY A 51 -9.95 1.82 7.91
N LYS A 52 -9.05 0.82 7.98
CA LYS A 52 -7.71 0.94 8.59
C LYS A 52 -6.63 1.35 7.58
N ALA A 53 -6.93 1.17 6.30
CA ALA A 53 -6.12 1.61 5.19
C ALA A 53 -6.98 2.42 4.23
N GLU A 54 -6.48 3.57 3.80
CA GLU A 54 -7.19 4.48 2.90
C GLU A 54 -6.30 4.80 1.71
N GLU A 55 -6.86 4.71 0.50
CA GLU A 55 -6.15 5.14 -0.72
C GLU A 55 -6.03 6.65 -0.70
N ILE A 56 -4.79 7.15 -0.68
CA ILE A 56 -4.50 8.57 -0.76
C ILE A 56 -4.24 8.91 -2.22
N SER A 57 -5.18 9.61 -2.84
CA SER A 57 -4.90 10.29 -4.09
C SER A 57 -4.07 11.50 -3.71
N LYS A 58 -2.82 11.63 -4.19
CA LYS A 58 -2.16 12.93 -4.14
C LYS A 58 -3.09 13.92 -4.85
N GLN A 59 -3.75 14.79 -4.10
CA GLN A 59 -4.06 16.10 -4.61
C GLN A 59 -2.71 16.84 -4.60
N GLU A 60 -2.31 17.21 -5.83
CA GLU A 60 -1.16 18.07 -6.20
C GLU A 60 0.21 17.39 -6.37
#